data_AF-A0A176K241-F1
#
_entry.id   AF-A0A176K241-F1
#
_cell.length_a   1.000
_cell.length_b   1.000
_cell.length_c   1.000
_cell.angle_alpha   90.00
_cell.angle_beta   90.00
_cell.angle_gamma   90.00
#
_symmetry.space_group_name_H-M   'P 1'
#
loop_
_entity.id
_entity.type
_entity.pdbx_description
1 polymer ?
#
loop_
_entity_poly.entity_id
_entity_poly.type
_entity_poly.pdbx_seq_one_letter_code
_entity_poly.pdbx_strand_id
1 'polypeptide(L)'
;MLRVSSLVFIIGALCSYLPLFMGNSTLSTVFFATGVTISLFIWYILAINRDAHYKELQKKGILDSEELKHARLFLRRRAIPYVIAYSFSFTALQLSSMGAMKILVENAYTLSEVTDTAKLIEVLGKEYAIYSAVFLVSLISTAFLFYKLIDIIYNDEVKMQLMVSRKRRIPALIPGTISVWLVVLFTIISYGVFSWYFRYKLLMVQVLYGRFREKLDELEDDAKKKKEDLGKQQLLNAENTEKLKERYISLLENTPEGNRRKEIIAALFRDLGGLSTKDASIVLKDLLEKALLSETEYKKLFKLLF
;
A
#
# COMPACT_ATOMS: atom_id res chain seq x y z
N MET A 1 29.03 11.85 -28.96
CA MET A 1 27.62 11.95 -29.40
C MET A 1 26.74 11.15 -28.44
N LEU A 2 25.85 11.82 -27.71
CA LEU A 2 24.93 11.20 -26.74
C LEU A 2 23.94 10.29 -27.47
N ARG A 3 24.28 9.00 -27.61
CA ARG A 3 23.41 8.00 -28.24
C ARG A 3 22.75 7.15 -27.15
N VAL A 4 21.50 7.48 -26.84
CA VAL A 4 20.62 6.61 -26.05
C VAL A 4 19.33 6.47 -26.85
N SER A 5 18.85 5.23 -27.00
CA SER A 5 17.61 4.96 -27.74
C SER A 5 16.43 5.62 -27.03
N SER A 6 15.59 6.34 -27.79
CA SER A 6 14.35 6.95 -27.29
C SER A 6 13.41 5.91 -26.67
N LEU A 7 13.46 4.66 -27.12
CA LEU A 7 12.72 3.53 -26.53
C LEU A 7 13.09 3.30 -25.07
N VAL A 8 14.35 3.46 -24.68
CA VAL A 8 14.79 3.26 -23.29
C VAL A 8 14.21 4.35 -22.38
N PHE A 9 14.09 5.58 -22.87
CA PHE A 9 13.40 6.66 -22.17
C PHE A 9 11.90 6.41 -22.05
N ILE A 10 11.25 5.93 -23.12
CA ILE A 10 9.82 5.62 -23.13
C ILE A 10 9.51 4.47 -22.17
N ILE A 11 10.30 3.39 -22.21
CA ILE A 11 10.15 2.25 -21.30
C ILE A 11 10.42 2.68 -19.85
N GLY A 12 11.47 3.47 -19.61
CA GLY A 12 11.76 4.02 -18.28
C GLY A 12 10.62 4.88 -17.74
N ALA A 13 10.04 5.75 -18.57
CA ALA A 13 8.87 6.55 -18.22
C ALA A 13 7.65 5.65 -17.95
N LEU A 14 7.34 4.70 -18.83
CA LEU A 14 6.25 3.75 -18.64
C LEU A 14 6.43 2.96 -17.34
N CYS A 15 7.59 2.37 -17.07
CA CYS A 15 7.84 1.66 -15.81
C CYS A 15 7.73 2.57 -14.57
N SER A 16 8.03 3.86 -14.71
CA SER A 16 7.90 4.83 -13.62
C SER A 16 6.45 5.30 -13.40
N TYR A 17 5.62 5.31 -14.45
CA TYR A 17 4.27 5.87 -14.42
C TYR A 17 3.14 4.83 -14.48
N LEU A 18 3.32 3.64 -15.08
CA LEU A 18 2.33 2.55 -15.05
C LEU A 18 1.91 2.17 -13.63
N PRO A 19 2.83 2.14 -12.63
CA PRO A 19 2.48 1.90 -11.23
C PRO A 19 1.39 2.83 -10.69
N LEU A 20 1.23 4.04 -11.27
CA LEU A 20 0.16 4.99 -10.89
C LEU A 20 -1.24 4.42 -11.06
N PHE A 21 -1.40 3.44 -11.95
CA PHE A 21 -2.69 2.87 -12.31
C PHE A 21 -2.87 1.45 -11.76
N MET A 22 -1.90 0.95 -10.98
CA MET A 22 -1.92 -0.41 -10.44
C MET A 22 -2.37 -0.43 -8.98
N GLY A 23 -3.43 -1.20 -8.68
CA GLY A 23 -3.92 -1.40 -7.31
C GLY A 23 -3.09 -2.38 -6.47
N ASN A 24 -2.14 -3.10 -7.07
CA ASN A 24 -1.29 -4.07 -6.38
C ASN A 24 0.04 -3.45 -5.93
N SER A 25 0.21 -3.34 -4.61
CA SER A 25 1.39 -2.73 -3.95
C SER A 25 2.71 -3.40 -4.33
N THR A 26 2.74 -4.73 -4.43
CA THR A 26 3.95 -5.50 -4.75
C THR A 26 4.39 -5.25 -6.19
N LEU A 27 3.43 -5.29 -7.11
CA LEU A 27 3.68 -5.04 -8.53
C LEU A 27 4.14 -3.59 -8.77
N SER A 28 3.46 -2.62 -8.13
CA SER A 28 3.85 -1.20 -8.15
C SER A 28 5.30 -1.00 -7.69
N THR A 29 5.72 -1.68 -6.61
CA THR A 29 7.08 -1.58 -6.07
C THR A 29 8.13 -2.12 -7.04
N VAL A 30 7.86 -3.28 -7.68
CA VAL A 30 8.77 -3.89 -8.66
C VAL A 30 8.92 -3.01 -9.90
N PHE A 31 7.82 -2.48 -10.43
CA PHE A 31 7.86 -1.58 -11.58
C PHE A 31 8.56 -0.26 -11.26
N PHE A 32 8.35 0.30 -10.06
CA PHE A 32 9.07 1.48 -9.59
C PHE A 32 10.59 1.23 -9.50
N ALA A 33 11.01 0.13 -8.88
CA ALA A 33 12.42 -0.26 -8.81
C ALA A 33 13.04 -0.44 -10.21
N THR A 34 12.27 -1.02 -11.13
CA THR A 34 12.66 -1.16 -12.55
C THR A 34 12.84 0.20 -13.22
N GLY A 35 11.90 1.13 -13.01
CA GLY A 35 12.00 2.51 -13.53
C GLY A 35 13.22 3.27 -13.00
N VAL A 36 13.49 3.18 -11.70
CA VAL A 36 14.70 3.75 -11.07
C VAL A 36 15.98 3.17 -11.69
N THR A 37 16.03 1.86 -11.88
CA THR A 37 17.18 1.16 -12.46
C THR A 37 17.43 1.61 -13.90
N ILE A 38 16.38 1.71 -14.72
CA ILE A 38 16.48 2.19 -16.10
C ILE A 38 16.97 3.64 -16.13
N SER A 39 16.46 4.50 -15.23
CA SER A 39 16.88 5.90 -15.13
C SER A 39 18.39 6.02 -14.82
N LEU A 40 18.89 5.27 -13.83
CA LEU A 40 20.32 5.24 -13.51
C LEU A 40 21.17 4.68 -14.65
N PHE A 41 20.67 3.66 -15.35
CA PHE A 41 21.34 3.07 -16.50
C PHE A 41 21.50 4.08 -17.65
N ILE A 42 20.47 4.91 -17.92
CA ILE A 42 20.56 5.97 -18.92
C ILE A 42 21.70 6.94 -18.59
N TRP A 43 21.77 7.42 -17.34
CA TRP A 43 22.85 8.33 -16.91
C TRP A 43 24.23 7.71 -17.09
N TYR A 44 24.37 6.42 -16.79
CA TYR A 44 25.62 5.69 -16.96
C TYR A 44 26.06 5.59 -18.43
N ILE A 45 25.14 5.24 -19.34
CA ILE A 45 25.44 5.18 -20.77
C ILE A 45 25.80 6.56 -21.34
N LEU A 46 25.09 7.61 -20.92
CA LEU A 46 25.40 8.98 -21.34
C LEU A 46 26.82 9.39 -20.91
N ALA A 47 27.22 9.08 -19.68
CA ALA A 47 28.57 9.36 -19.20
C ALA A 47 29.65 8.59 -19.96
N ILE A 48 29.44 7.29 -20.25
CA ILE A 48 30.37 6.50 -21.06
C ILE A 48 30.52 7.09 -22.46
N ASN A 49 29.41 7.42 -23.12
CA ASN A 49 29.42 7.98 -24.47
C ASN A 49 30.15 9.32 -24.52
N ARG A 50 29.93 10.17 -23.52
CA ARG A 50 30.60 11.47 -23.39
C ARG A 50 32.10 11.29 -23.14
N ASP A 51 32.51 10.40 -22.23
CA ASP A 51 33.93 10.15 -21.94
C ASP A 51 34.66 9.50 -23.12
N ALA A 52 33.99 8.61 -23.87
CA ALA A 52 34.52 8.04 -25.11
C ALA A 52 34.71 9.11 -26.19
N HIS A 53 33.73 10.00 -26.36
CA HIS A 53 33.82 11.12 -27.29
C HIS A 53 34.96 12.08 -26.92
N TYR A 54 35.10 12.43 -25.64
CA TYR A 54 36.23 13.24 -25.16
C TYR A 54 37.58 12.61 -25.52
N LYS A 55 37.76 11.31 -25.28
CA LYS A 55 38.99 10.57 -25.63
C LYS A 55 39.25 10.56 -27.14
N GLU A 56 38.21 10.41 -27.95
CA GLU A 56 38.33 10.42 -29.40
C GLU A 56 38.78 11.78 -29.93
N LEU A 57 38.21 12.87 -29.40
CA LEU A 57 38.60 14.23 -29.76
C LEU A 57 40.04 14.56 -29.33
N GLN A 58 40.47 14.02 -28.18
CA GLN A 58 41.85 14.14 -27.73
C GLN A 58 42.81 13.38 -28.66
N LYS A 59 42.47 12.15 -29.04
CA LYS A 59 43.27 11.35 -29.99
C LYS A 59 43.39 12.02 -31.37
N LYS A 60 42.35 12.73 -31.81
CA LYS A 60 42.32 13.46 -33.09
C LYS A 60 43.02 14.82 -33.04
N GLY A 61 43.61 15.23 -31.92
CA GLY A 61 44.26 16.53 -31.77
C GLY A 61 43.29 17.72 -31.84
N ILE A 62 41.98 17.48 -31.72
CA ILE A 62 40.96 18.53 -31.79
C ILE A 62 40.95 19.32 -30.48
N LEU A 63 41.25 18.65 -29.36
CA LEU A 63 41.40 19.25 -28.04
C LEU A 63 42.87 19.62 -27.82
N ASP A 64 43.30 20.77 -28.36
CA ASP A 64 44.62 21.30 -28.07
C ASP A 64 44.62 22.06 -26.74
N SER A 65 45.65 21.84 -25.93
CA SER A 65 45.65 22.28 -24.52
C SER A 65 45.75 23.81 -24.36
N GLU A 66 46.32 24.49 -25.35
CA GLU A 66 46.43 25.95 -25.37
C GLU A 66 45.12 26.62 -25.80
N GLU A 67 44.44 26.11 -26.83
CA GLU A 67 43.15 26.63 -27.28
C GLU A 67 42.05 26.47 -26.21
N LEU A 68 42.06 25.36 -25.48
CA LEU A 68 41.14 25.12 -24.35
C LEU A 68 41.35 26.12 -23.20
N LYS A 69 42.62 26.44 -22.90
CA LYS A 69 42.99 27.45 -21.90
C LYS A 69 42.60 28.85 -22.35
N HIS A 70 42.87 29.21 -23.61
CA HIS A 70 42.49 30.51 -24.19
C HIS A 70 40.97 30.70 -24.26
N ALA A 71 40.21 29.65 -24.54
CA ALA A 71 38.75 29.71 -24.58
C ALA A 71 38.08 29.63 -23.19
N ARG A 72 38.85 29.53 -22.09
CA ARG A 72 38.35 29.28 -20.71
C ARG A 72 37.38 28.08 -20.61
N LEU A 73 37.55 27.09 -21.48
CA LEU A 73 36.69 25.91 -21.53
C LEU A 73 37.24 24.85 -20.57
N PHE A 74 36.77 24.89 -19.31
CA PHE A 74 37.08 23.85 -18.32
C PHE A 74 36.23 22.60 -18.56
N LEU A 75 36.67 21.74 -19.48
CA LEU A 75 36.06 20.42 -19.68
C LEU A 75 36.56 19.43 -18.63
N ARG A 76 35.65 18.72 -17.94
CA ARG A 76 36.08 17.65 -17.04
C ARG A 76 36.54 16.42 -17.83
N ARG A 77 37.60 15.74 -17.38
CA ARG A 77 38.12 14.55 -18.08
C ARG A 77 37.26 13.29 -17.95
N ARG A 78 36.50 13.13 -16.86
CA ARG A 78 35.72 11.91 -16.57
C ARG A 78 34.38 12.24 -15.94
N ALA A 79 33.30 11.76 -16.55
CA ALA A 79 31.93 11.86 -16.07
C ALA A 79 31.52 10.66 -15.20
N ILE A 80 32.08 9.47 -15.45
CA ILE A 80 31.71 8.21 -14.81
C ILE A 80 31.71 8.26 -13.26
N PRO A 81 32.74 8.81 -12.58
CA PRO A 81 32.75 8.86 -11.11
C PRO A 81 31.57 9.65 -10.52
N TYR A 82 31.14 10.71 -11.20
CA TYR A 82 29.99 11.51 -10.77
C TYR A 82 28.68 10.73 -10.92
N VAL A 83 28.55 9.91 -11.97
CA VAL A 83 27.38 9.05 -12.14
C VAL A 83 27.34 7.98 -11.07
N ILE A 84 28.47 7.34 -10.75
CA ILE A 84 28.53 6.34 -9.68
C ILE A 84 28.12 6.96 -8.35
N ALA A 85 28.70 8.11 -7.99
CA ALA A 85 28.32 8.84 -6.78
C ALA A 85 26.83 9.24 -6.78
N TYR A 86 26.32 9.71 -7.92
CA TYR A 86 24.91 10.06 -8.07
C TYR A 86 24.02 8.84 -7.87
N SER A 87 24.34 7.69 -8.46
CA SER A 87 23.58 6.45 -8.32
C SER A 87 23.51 5.98 -6.86
N PHE A 88 24.63 6.01 -6.13
CA PHE A 88 24.65 5.69 -4.71
C PHE A 88 23.79 6.65 -3.90
N SER A 89 23.99 7.97 -4.09
CA SER A 89 23.25 9.01 -3.39
C SER A 89 21.75 8.95 -3.68
N PHE A 90 21.37 8.76 -4.94
CA PHE A 90 19.98 8.65 -5.37
C PHE A 90 19.33 7.39 -4.82
N THR A 91 20.03 6.26 -4.81
CA THR A 91 19.51 5.01 -4.24
C THR A 91 19.31 5.14 -2.73
N ALA A 92 20.28 5.71 -2.01
CA ALA A 92 20.16 6.00 -0.58
C ALA A 92 18.98 6.94 -0.29
N LEU A 93 18.77 7.96 -1.12
CA LEU A 93 17.61 8.86 -1.05
C LEU A 93 16.28 8.10 -1.20
N GLN A 94 16.17 7.21 -2.18
CA GLN A 94 14.94 6.44 -2.39
C GLN A 94 14.67 5.45 -1.25
N LEU A 95 15.68 4.69 -0.81
CA LEU A 95 15.55 3.70 0.26
C LEU A 95 15.23 4.34 1.61
N SER A 96 15.95 5.41 1.97
CA SER A 96 15.69 6.15 3.22
C SER A 96 14.31 6.80 3.21
N SER A 97 13.87 7.32 2.05
CA SER A 97 12.52 7.84 1.92
C SER A 97 11.45 6.75 2.10
N MET A 98 11.67 5.56 1.54
CA MET A 98 10.75 4.43 1.71
C MET A 98 10.71 3.96 3.17
N GLY A 99 11.87 3.88 3.84
CA GLY A 99 11.96 3.52 5.26
C GLY A 99 11.25 4.52 6.17
N ALA A 100 11.51 5.83 5.99
CA ALA A 100 10.81 6.88 6.73
C ALA A 100 9.29 6.85 6.49
N MET A 101 8.87 6.63 5.22
CA MET A 101 7.45 6.56 4.89
C MET A 101 6.76 5.35 5.52
N LYS A 102 7.41 4.18 5.53
CA LYS A 102 6.88 2.98 6.17
C LYS A 102 6.56 3.23 7.65
N ILE A 103 7.48 3.85 8.38
CA ILE A 103 7.30 4.16 9.80
C ILE A 103 6.15 5.16 10.01
N LEU A 104 6.06 6.19 9.15
CA LEU A 104 4.94 7.14 9.19
C LEU A 104 3.58 6.47 8.95
N VAL A 105 3.52 5.46 8.07
CA VAL A 105 2.29 4.71 7.80
C VAL A 105 1.90 3.83 8.98
N GLU A 106 2.86 3.07 9.51
CA GLU A 106 2.62 2.17 10.64
C GLU A 106 2.15 2.93 11.89
N ASN A 107 2.50 4.22 12.00
CA ASN A 107 2.10 5.09 13.11
C ASN A 107 1.04 6.14 12.72
N ALA A 108 0.42 6.04 11.54
CA ALA A 108 -0.47 7.08 11.00
C ALA A 108 -1.68 7.37 11.91
N TYR A 109 -2.17 6.35 12.62
CA TYR A 109 -3.27 6.49 13.57
C TYR A 109 -2.85 7.35 14.77
N THR A 110 -1.76 6.97 15.43
CA THR A 110 -1.17 7.68 16.58
C THR A 110 -0.77 9.11 16.21
N LEU A 111 -0.23 9.31 15.00
CA LEU A 111 0.10 10.63 14.45
C LEU A 111 -1.11 11.55 14.27
N SER A 112 -2.30 10.99 14.01
CA SER A 112 -3.52 11.78 13.83
C SER A 112 -4.13 12.29 15.14
N GLU A 113 -3.82 11.61 16.25
CA GLU A 113 -4.32 11.94 17.59
C GLU A 113 -3.32 12.77 18.41
N VAL A 114 -2.02 12.66 18.11
CA VAL A 114 -0.96 13.36 18.85
C VAL A 114 -0.66 14.72 18.20
N THR A 115 -0.99 15.80 18.91
CA THR A 115 -0.68 17.19 18.52
C THR A 115 0.68 17.68 19.03
N ASP A 116 1.30 16.96 19.98
CA ASP A 116 2.58 17.34 20.58
C ASP A 116 3.77 16.74 19.82
N THR A 117 4.60 17.62 19.25
CA THR A 117 5.79 17.27 18.45
C THR A 117 6.82 16.41 19.20
N ALA A 118 6.97 16.55 20.52
CA ALA A 118 7.94 15.76 21.28
C ALA A 118 7.51 14.30 21.41
N LYS A 119 6.22 14.08 21.71
CA LYS A 119 5.60 12.75 21.72
C LYS A 119 5.58 12.12 20.33
N LEU A 120 5.44 12.94 19.29
CA LEU A 120 5.47 12.50 17.90
C LEU A 120 6.81 11.85 17.52
N ILE A 121 7.93 12.46 17.92
CA ILE A 121 9.29 11.93 17.68
C ILE A 121 9.53 10.66 18.49
N GLU A 122 8.99 10.58 19.71
CA GLU A 122 9.08 9.39 20.56
C GLU A 122 8.32 8.20 19.95
N VAL A 123 7.10 8.44 19.44
CA VAL A 123 6.27 7.43 18.75
C VAL A 123 6.90 6.97 17.43
N LEU A 124 7.49 7.90 16.66
CA LEU A 124 8.19 7.58 15.41
C LEU A 124 9.51 6.83 15.62
N GLY A 125 10.07 6.90 16.83
CA GLY A 125 11.27 6.17 17.22
C GLY A 125 12.57 6.66 16.56
N LYS A 126 13.68 6.05 17.00
CA LYS A 126 15.03 6.38 16.51
C LYS A 126 15.25 6.01 15.04
N GLU A 127 14.54 5.00 14.55
CA GLU A 127 14.65 4.55 13.16
C GLU A 127 14.16 5.61 12.17
N TYR A 128 13.04 6.28 12.45
CA TYR A 128 12.55 7.39 11.64
C TYR A 128 13.58 8.52 11.56
N ALA A 129 14.16 8.92 12.69
CA ALA A 129 15.17 9.97 12.73
C ALA A 129 16.40 9.62 11.89
N ILE A 130 16.86 8.35 11.93
CA ILE A 130 17.97 7.87 11.09
C ILE A 130 17.59 7.94 9.61
N TYR A 131 16.41 7.41 9.23
CA TYR A 131 15.97 7.45 7.84
C TYR A 131 15.78 8.89 7.33
N SER A 132 15.19 9.79 8.12
CA SER A 132 15.03 11.19 7.76
C SER A 132 16.36 11.94 7.64
N ALA A 133 17.33 11.66 8.50
CA ALA A 133 18.66 12.25 8.41
C ALA A 133 19.41 11.77 7.16
N VAL A 134 19.40 10.46 6.90
CA VAL A 134 19.98 9.87 5.68
C VAL A 134 19.29 10.43 4.43
N PHE A 135 17.97 10.59 4.47
CA PHE A 135 17.19 11.20 3.39
C PHE A 135 17.65 12.63 3.11
N LEU A 136 17.78 13.48 4.14
CA LEU A 136 18.19 14.87 3.99
C LEU A 136 19.59 14.99 3.36
N VAL A 137 20.56 14.26 3.88
CA VAL A 137 21.95 14.28 3.38
C VAL A 137 22.00 13.75 1.94
N SER A 138 21.28 12.67 1.66
CA SER A 138 21.19 12.10 0.32
C SER A 138 20.46 13.03 -0.64
N LEU A 139 19.48 13.81 -0.20
CA LEU A 139 18.74 14.76 -1.03
C LEU A 139 19.66 15.87 -1.53
N ILE A 140 20.38 16.50 -0.60
CA ILE A 140 21.33 17.58 -0.90
C ILE A 140 22.44 17.06 -1.82
N SER A 141 23.02 15.90 -1.49
CA SER A 141 24.08 15.27 -2.29
C SER A 141 23.60 14.92 -3.69
N THR A 142 22.41 14.34 -3.81
CA THR A 142 21.79 13.98 -5.09
C THR A 142 21.53 15.22 -5.94
N ALA A 143 20.98 16.29 -5.38
CA ALA A 143 20.72 17.53 -6.10
C ALA A 143 22.01 18.17 -6.63
N PHE A 144 23.06 18.20 -5.81
CA PHE A 144 24.38 18.70 -6.21
C PHE A 144 25.01 17.83 -7.32
N LEU A 145 24.96 16.50 -7.17
CA LEU A 145 25.50 15.57 -8.16
C LEU A 145 24.72 15.62 -9.47
N PHE A 146 23.40 15.77 -9.41
CA PHE A 146 22.54 15.95 -10.57
C PHE A 146 22.91 17.21 -11.36
N TYR A 147 23.08 18.34 -10.67
CA TYR A 147 23.60 19.57 -11.26
C TYR A 147 24.93 19.34 -11.98
N LYS A 148 25.87 18.65 -11.31
CA LYS A 148 27.19 18.34 -11.90
C LYS A 148 27.08 17.43 -13.10
N LEU A 149 26.19 16.45 -13.09
CA LEU A 149 25.98 15.55 -14.21
C LEU A 149 25.44 16.28 -15.44
N ILE A 150 24.48 17.20 -15.27
CA ILE A 150 23.99 17.99 -16.40
C ILE A 150 25.12 18.85 -17.00
N ASP A 151 25.91 19.51 -16.15
CA ASP A 151 27.01 20.35 -16.61
C ASP A 151 28.07 19.53 -17.36
N ILE A 152 28.45 18.36 -16.84
CA ILE A 152 29.50 17.51 -17.43
C ILE A 152 29.00 16.71 -18.65
N ILE A 153 27.78 16.21 -18.64
CA ILE A 153 27.27 15.33 -19.70
C ILE A 153 26.69 16.15 -20.84
N TYR A 154 25.91 17.19 -20.55
CA TYR A 154 25.24 17.98 -21.58
C TYR A 154 26.05 19.21 -21.98
N ASN A 155 26.43 20.08 -21.03
CA ASN A 155 27.10 21.33 -21.40
C ASN A 155 28.51 21.11 -21.96
N ASP A 156 29.29 20.21 -21.36
CA ASP A 156 30.61 19.87 -21.92
C ASP A 156 30.51 19.15 -23.26
N GLU A 157 29.48 18.32 -23.50
CA GLU A 157 29.25 17.72 -24.82
C GLU A 157 28.92 18.79 -25.88
N VAL A 158 28.06 19.76 -25.55
CA VAL A 158 27.76 20.88 -26.44
C VAL A 158 29.02 21.70 -26.75
N LYS A 159 29.84 22.01 -25.72
CA LYS A 159 31.13 22.68 -25.92
C LYS A 159 32.06 21.88 -26.85
N MET A 160 32.15 20.56 -26.65
CA MET A 160 32.91 19.66 -27.51
C MET A 160 32.42 19.67 -28.96
N GLN A 161 31.10 19.64 -29.18
CA GLN A 161 30.51 19.72 -30.52
C GLN A 161 30.76 21.07 -31.20
N LEU A 162 30.67 22.19 -30.46
CA LEU A 162 30.98 23.52 -30.97
C LEU A 162 32.45 23.65 -31.40
N MET A 163 33.38 23.03 -30.67
CA MET A 163 34.79 23.00 -31.08
C MET A 163 35.02 22.18 -32.34
N VAL A 164 34.37 21.02 -32.46
CA VAL A 164 34.42 20.19 -33.69
C VAL A 164 33.85 20.97 -34.87
N SER A 165 32.71 21.64 -34.67
CA SER A 165 32.06 22.49 -35.67
C SER A 165 32.99 23.60 -36.17
N ARG A 166 33.67 24.33 -35.26
CA ARG A 166 34.64 25.38 -35.60
C ARG A 166 35.84 24.84 -36.37
N LYS A 167 36.48 23.76 -35.89
CA LYS A 167 37.68 23.19 -36.54
C LYS A 167 37.38 22.54 -37.89
N ARG A 168 36.20 21.92 -38.06
CA ARG A 168 35.83 21.22 -39.30
C ARG A 168 34.92 22.03 -40.24
N ARG A 169 34.52 23.25 -39.85
CA ARG A 169 33.54 24.10 -40.55
C ARG A 169 32.22 23.37 -40.87
N ILE A 170 31.79 22.51 -39.95
CA ILE A 170 30.51 21.78 -40.04
C ILE A 170 29.50 22.53 -39.15
N PRO A 171 28.24 22.75 -39.57
CA PRO A 171 27.23 23.37 -38.70
C PRO A 171 27.04 22.56 -37.41
N ALA A 172 26.98 23.24 -36.28
CA ALA A 172 26.71 22.61 -34.99
C ALA A 172 25.25 22.13 -34.95
N LEU A 173 25.03 20.88 -34.54
CA LEU A 173 23.69 20.30 -34.38
C LEU A 173 22.88 20.95 -33.24
N ILE A 174 23.56 21.51 -32.24
CA ILE A 174 22.93 22.16 -31.07
C ILE A 174 23.52 23.56 -30.93
N PRO A 175 22.68 24.63 -30.97
CA PRO A 175 23.17 26.00 -31.10
C PRO A 175 23.70 26.62 -29.79
N GLY A 176 23.48 26.02 -28.62
CA GLY A 176 23.91 26.61 -27.35
C GLY A 176 23.86 25.66 -26.15
N THR A 177 24.61 26.01 -25.10
CA THR A 177 24.59 25.32 -23.80
C THR A 177 23.25 25.50 -23.12
N ILE A 178 22.80 24.48 -22.38
CA ILE A 178 21.52 24.49 -21.70
C ILE A 178 21.70 25.13 -20.31
N SER A 179 20.73 25.94 -19.87
CA SER A 179 20.70 26.44 -18.50
C SER A 179 20.52 25.27 -17.53
N VAL A 180 21.59 24.91 -16.81
CA VAL A 180 21.58 23.83 -15.83
C VAL A 180 20.52 24.07 -14.76
N TRP A 181 20.40 25.32 -14.30
CA TRP A 181 19.41 25.73 -13.31
C TRP A 181 17.98 25.50 -13.77
N LEU A 182 17.68 25.78 -15.04
CA LEU A 182 16.34 25.58 -15.58
C LEU A 182 15.99 24.09 -15.66
N VAL A 183 16.95 23.24 -16.04
CA VAL A 183 16.76 21.78 -16.06
C VAL A 183 16.62 21.23 -14.65
N VAL A 184 17.44 21.67 -13.70
CA VAL A 184 17.35 21.25 -12.29
C VAL A 184 16.00 21.67 -11.70
N LEU A 185 15.59 22.92 -11.87
CA LEU A 185 14.32 23.43 -11.38
C LEU A 185 13.14 22.68 -12.01
N PHE A 186 13.15 22.52 -13.33
CA PHE A 186 12.11 21.78 -14.04
C PHE A 186 12.06 20.32 -13.56
N THR A 187 13.21 19.68 -13.32
CA THR A 187 13.26 18.31 -12.78
C THR A 187 12.74 18.25 -11.35
N ILE A 188 13.08 19.20 -10.48
CA ILE A 188 12.55 19.26 -9.11
C ILE A 188 11.03 19.45 -9.11
N ILE A 189 10.51 20.31 -9.97
CA ILE A 189 9.06 20.54 -10.06
C ILE A 189 8.37 19.31 -10.66
N SER A 190 8.83 18.83 -11.81
CA SER A 190 8.20 17.70 -12.51
C SER A 190 8.36 16.40 -11.74
N TYR A 191 9.56 15.99 -11.36
CA TYR A 191 9.80 14.75 -10.61
C TYR A 191 9.48 14.88 -9.12
N GLY A 192 9.80 16.00 -8.47
CA GLY A 192 9.58 16.15 -7.03
C GLY A 192 8.09 16.24 -6.67
N VAL A 193 7.33 17.09 -7.38
CA VAL A 193 5.89 17.26 -7.10
C VAL A 193 5.10 16.02 -7.53
N PHE A 194 5.39 15.43 -8.70
CA PHE A 194 4.73 14.18 -9.10
C PHE A 194 5.12 13.00 -8.19
N SER A 195 6.39 12.87 -7.78
CA SER A 195 6.81 11.78 -6.89
C SER A 195 6.18 11.90 -5.51
N TRP A 196 6.05 13.11 -4.98
CA TRP A 196 5.36 13.34 -3.72
C TRP A 196 3.86 13.03 -3.80
N TYR A 197 3.19 13.49 -4.86
CA TYR A 197 1.79 13.16 -5.12
C TYR A 197 1.57 11.64 -5.30
N PHE A 198 2.49 10.95 -5.96
CA PHE A 198 2.44 9.49 -6.13
C PHE A 198 2.59 8.74 -4.81
N ARG A 199 3.59 9.13 -4.00
CA ARG A 199 3.80 8.53 -2.68
C ARG A 199 2.58 8.75 -1.79
N TYR A 200 1.96 9.93 -1.84
CA TYR A 200 0.71 10.21 -1.14
C TYR A 200 -0.47 9.34 -1.64
N LYS A 201 -0.63 9.18 -2.96
CA LYS A 201 -1.69 8.33 -3.53
C LYS A 201 -1.52 6.86 -3.20
N LEU A 202 -0.31 6.31 -3.32
CA LEU A 202 0.01 4.95 -2.88
C LEU A 202 -0.24 4.79 -1.38
N LEU A 203 0.11 5.79 -0.58
CA LEU A 203 -0.18 5.81 0.86
C LEU A 203 -1.66 5.66 1.13
N MET A 204 -2.47 6.45 0.43
CA MET A 204 -3.91 6.52 0.66
C MET A 204 -4.55 5.17 0.29
N VAL A 205 -4.09 4.54 -0.79
CA VAL A 205 -4.51 3.18 -1.18
C VAL A 205 -4.07 2.14 -0.14
N GLN A 206 -2.84 2.19 0.36
CA GLN A 206 -2.35 1.25 1.38
C GLN A 206 -3.08 1.40 2.72
N VAL A 207 -3.33 2.63 3.17
CA VAL A 207 -4.11 2.92 4.38
C VAL A 207 -5.57 2.48 4.22
N LEU A 208 -6.18 2.72 3.05
CA LEU A 208 -7.52 2.19 2.75
C LEU A 208 -7.53 0.67 2.76
N TYR A 209 -6.51 0.03 2.18
CA TYR A 209 -6.43 -1.43 2.15
C TYR A 209 -6.24 -2.02 3.55
N GLY A 210 -5.43 -1.40 4.39
CA GLY A 210 -5.29 -1.75 5.81
C GLY A 210 -6.61 -1.62 6.55
N ARG A 211 -7.31 -0.49 6.40
CA ARG A 211 -8.65 -0.26 6.98
C ARG A 211 -9.69 -1.28 6.51
N PHE A 212 -9.66 -1.62 5.22
CA PHE A 212 -10.57 -2.64 4.68
C PHE A 212 -10.30 -4.01 5.28
N ARG A 213 -9.02 -4.34 5.51
CA ARG A 213 -8.62 -5.62 6.10
C ARG A 213 -8.98 -5.70 7.58
N GLU A 214 -8.68 -4.67 8.37
CA GLU A 214 -9.06 -4.62 9.79
C GLU A 214 -10.57 -4.71 9.97
N LYS A 215 -11.36 -3.98 9.16
CA LYS A 215 -12.82 -4.11 9.20
C LYS A 215 -13.32 -5.48 8.76
N LEU A 216 -12.63 -6.13 7.83
CA LEU A 216 -12.97 -7.51 7.43
C LEU A 216 -12.69 -8.50 8.56
N ASP A 217 -11.54 -8.36 9.24
CA ASP A 217 -11.15 -9.20 10.36
C ASP A 217 -12.10 -9.01 11.56
N GLU A 218 -12.47 -7.76 11.88
CA GLU A 218 -13.48 -7.45 12.91
C GLU A 218 -14.85 -8.05 12.58
N LEU A 219 -15.30 -7.94 11.32
CA LEU A 219 -16.56 -8.54 10.87
C LEU A 219 -16.51 -10.07 10.92
N GLU A 220 -15.36 -10.68 10.62
CA GLU A 220 -15.19 -12.13 10.69
C GLU A 220 -15.23 -12.63 12.14
N ASP A 221 -14.60 -11.92 13.06
CA ASP A 221 -14.61 -12.24 14.49
C ASP A 221 -15.99 -12.04 15.12
N ASP A 222 -16.70 -10.97 14.77
CA ASP A 222 -18.08 -10.75 15.21
C ASP A 222 -19.03 -11.82 14.65
N ALA A 223 -18.84 -12.24 13.39
CA ALA A 223 -19.60 -13.34 12.80
C ALA A 223 -19.34 -14.67 13.51
N LYS A 224 -18.08 -14.96 13.89
CA LYS A 224 -17.73 -16.16 14.67
C LYS A 224 -18.37 -16.15 16.06
N LYS A 225 -18.27 -15.04 16.81
CA LYS A 225 -18.90 -14.89 18.13
C LYS A 225 -20.42 -15.07 18.04
N LYS A 226 -21.06 -14.43 17.07
CA LYS A 226 -22.51 -14.54 16.86
C LYS A 226 -22.94 -15.97 16.53
N LYS A 227 -22.12 -16.72 15.79
CA LYS A 227 -22.36 -18.14 15.49
C LYS A 227 -22.19 -19.03 16.73
N GLU A 228 -21.19 -18.77 17.57
CA GLU A 228 -21.00 -19.47 18.84
C GLU A 228 -22.13 -19.20 19.83
N ASP A 229 -22.57 -17.95 19.94
CA ASP A 229 -23.67 -17.55 20.82
C ASP A 229 -25.00 -18.17 20.36
N LEU A 230 -25.27 -18.19 19.05
CA LEU A 230 -26.42 -18.90 18.48
C LEU A 230 -26.35 -20.41 18.76
N GLY A 231 -25.17 -21.02 18.68
CA GLY A 231 -24.98 -22.44 19.00
C GLY A 231 -25.25 -22.75 20.48
N LYS A 232 -24.75 -21.91 21.40
CA LYS A 232 -25.01 -22.03 22.85
C LYS A 232 -26.48 -21.83 23.18
N GLN A 233 -27.13 -20.86 22.54
CA GLN A 233 -28.54 -20.56 22.76
C GLN A 233 -29.44 -21.69 22.25
N GLN A 234 -29.08 -22.33 21.12
CA GLN A 234 -29.79 -23.52 20.63
C GLN A 234 -29.64 -24.72 21.58
N LEU A 235 -28.45 -24.94 22.14
CA LEU A 235 -28.23 -26.02 23.13
C LEU A 235 -29.04 -25.80 24.42
N LEU A 236 -29.03 -24.58 24.96
CA LEU A 236 -29.83 -24.21 26.13
C LEU A 236 -31.34 -24.35 25.89
N ASN A 237 -31.82 -23.95 24.71
CA ASN A 237 -33.22 -24.09 24.35
C ASN A 237 -33.63 -25.56 24.21
N ALA A 238 -32.77 -26.41 23.64
CA ALA A 238 -33.01 -27.85 23.56
C ALA A 238 -33.07 -28.51 24.96
N GLU A 239 -32.15 -28.15 25.86
CA GLU A 239 -32.14 -28.67 27.23
C GLU A 239 -33.38 -28.23 28.03
N ASN A 240 -33.79 -26.98 27.88
CA ASN A 240 -35.01 -26.46 28.51
C ASN A 240 -36.28 -27.13 27.96
N THR A 241 -36.31 -27.41 26.66
CA THR A 241 -37.43 -28.11 26.01
C THR A 241 -37.58 -29.54 26.53
N GLU A 242 -36.48 -30.28 26.65
CA GLU A 242 -36.49 -31.64 27.21
C GLU A 242 -36.90 -31.65 28.70
N LYS A 243 -36.36 -30.74 29.53
CA LYS A 243 -36.79 -30.63 30.94
C LYS A 243 -38.28 -30.31 31.09
N LEU A 244 -38.80 -29.44 30.24
CA LEU A 244 -40.22 -29.07 30.23
C LEU A 244 -41.08 -30.27 29.80
N LYS A 245 -40.66 -30.99 28.78
CA LYS A 245 -41.30 -32.23 28.31
C LYS A 245 -41.35 -33.29 29.41
N GLU A 246 -40.24 -33.60 30.07
CA GLU A 246 -40.19 -34.58 31.18
C GLU A 246 -41.10 -34.19 32.35
N ARG A 247 -41.11 -32.89 32.70
CA ARG A 247 -41.99 -32.36 33.75
C ARG A 247 -43.47 -32.57 33.43
N TYR A 248 -43.90 -32.30 32.20
CA TYR A 248 -45.30 -32.43 31.84
C TYR A 248 -45.73 -33.88 31.56
N ILE A 249 -44.81 -34.74 31.12
CA ILE A 249 -45.04 -36.19 31.07
C ILE A 249 -45.38 -36.71 32.48
N SER A 250 -44.52 -36.44 33.47
CA SER A 250 -44.71 -36.91 34.84
C SER A 250 -45.97 -36.35 35.50
N LEU A 251 -46.35 -35.10 35.24
CA LEU A 251 -47.57 -34.50 35.81
C LEU A 251 -48.85 -35.06 35.19
N LEU A 252 -48.86 -35.31 33.87
CA LEU A 252 -50.03 -35.82 33.16
C LEU A 252 -50.24 -37.33 33.38
N GLU A 253 -49.17 -38.11 33.53
CA GLU A 253 -49.26 -39.54 33.88
C GLU A 253 -49.90 -39.76 35.26
N ASN A 254 -49.60 -38.88 36.23
CA ASN A 254 -50.08 -39.00 37.60
C ASN A 254 -51.50 -38.41 37.83
N THR A 255 -52.07 -37.71 36.86
CA THR A 255 -53.38 -37.05 36.99
C THR A 255 -54.24 -37.24 35.75
N PRO A 256 -54.82 -38.46 35.55
CA PRO A 256 -55.52 -38.81 34.32
C PRO A 256 -56.83 -38.05 34.12
N GLU A 257 -57.56 -37.66 35.18
CA GLU A 257 -58.85 -36.96 35.07
C GLU A 257 -59.10 -35.93 36.19
N GLY A 258 -59.99 -34.96 35.92
CA GLY A 258 -60.51 -33.99 36.89
C GLY A 258 -60.04 -32.53 36.69
N ASN A 259 -60.40 -31.66 37.64
CA ASN A 259 -60.07 -30.22 37.56
C ASN A 259 -58.55 -29.95 37.62
N ARG A 260 -57.79 -30.77 38.34
CA ARG A 260 -56.32 -30.69 38.40
C ARG A 260 -55.65 -30.91 37.03
N ARG A 261 -56.19 -31.79 36.19
CA ARG A 261 -55.69 -32.00 34.81
C ARG A 261 -55.83 -30.74 33.96
N LYS A 262 -56.96 -30.02 34.08
CA LYS A 262 -57.20 -28.76 33.36
C LYS A 262 -56.21 -27.67 33.79
N GLU A 263 -55.87 -27.61 35.06
CA GLU A 263 -54.85 -26.69 35.58
C GLU A 263 -53.45 -27.02 35.04
N ILE A 264 -53.09 -28.30 34.97
CA ILE A 264 -51.82 -28.77 34.39
C ILE A 264 -51.75 -28.42 32.89
N ILE A 265 -52.85 -28.59 32.15
CA ILE A 265 -52.92 -28.24 30.71
C ILE A 265 -52.84 -26.72 30.50
N ALA A 266 -53.44 -25.92 31.37
CA ALA A 266 -53.33 -24.46 31.31
C ALA A 266 -51.90 -23.98 31.63
N ALA A 267 -51.23 -24.63 32.58
CA ALA A 267 -49.81 -24.38 32.88
C ALA A 267 -48.92 -24.80 31.71
N LEU A 268 -49.18 -25.96 31.09
CA LEU A 268 -48.50 -26.43 29.89
C LEU A 268 -48.63 -25.42 28.74
N PHE A 269 -49.83 -24.89 28.48
CA PHE A 269 -50.03 -23.86 27.46
C PHE A 269 -49.18 -22.62 27.71
N ARG A 270 -49.16 -22.12 28.96
CA ARG A 270 -48.37 -20.94 29.32
C ARG A 270 -46.88 -21.20 29.16
N ASP A 271 -46.40 -22.36 29.58
CA ASP A 271 -44.98 -22.69 29.56
C ASP A 271 -44.50 -23.03 28.12
N LEU A 272 -45.36 -23.62 27.28
CA LEU A 272 -45.12 -23.79 25.83
C LEU A 272 -45.09 -22.46 25.08
N GLY A 273 -45.84 -21.44 25.54
CA GLY A 273 -45.80 -20.08 24.99
C GLY A 273 -44.43 -19.38 25.15
N GLY A 274 -43.54 -19.91 26.01
CA GLY A 274 -42.16 -19.46 26.14
C GLY A 274 -41.16 -20.15 25.22
N LEU A 275 -41.58 -21.14 24.41
CA LEU A 275 -40.72 -21.90 23.50
C LEU A 275 -40.84 -21.42 22.04
N SER A 276 -39.91 -21.86 21.19
CA SER A 276 -40.04 -21.66 19.75
C SER A 276 -41.21 -22.48 19.21
N THR A 277 -41.81 -22.02 18.11
CA THR A 277 -42.96 -22.71 17.49
C THR A 277 -42.65 -24.17 17.11
N LYS A 278 -41.43 -24.43 16.64
CA LYS A 278 -40.98 -25.78 16.29
C LYS A 278 -40.88 -26.68 17.52
N ASP A 279 -40.30 -26.17 18.60
CA ASP A 279 -40.07 -26.94 19.83
C ASP A 279 -41.39 -27.21 20.55
N ALA A 280 -42.28 -26.22 20.62
CA ALA A 280 -43.62 -26.38 21.18
C ALA A 280 -44.45 -27.43 20.41
N SER A 281 -44.31 -27.48 19.08
CA SER A 281 -44.99 -28.48 18.26
C SER A 281 -44.45 -29.90 18.50
N ILE A 282 -43.15 -30.06 18.73
CA ILE A 282 -42.53 -31.35 19.04
C ILE A 282 -43.04 -31.87 20.38
N VAL A 283 -43.06 -31.03 21.42
CA VAL A 283 -43.55 -31.40 22.76
C VAL A 283 -45.03 -31.80 22.71
N LEU A 284 -45.87 -31.05 22.01
CA LEU A 284 -47.30 -31.39 21.88
C LEU A 284 -47.52 -32.71 21.13
N LYS A 285 -46.73 -32.97 20.09
CA LYS A 285 -46.84 -34.19 19.29
C LYS A 285 -46.41 -35.41 20.10
N ASP A 286 -45.30 -35.31 20.84
CA ASP A 286 -44.83 -36.38 21.74
C ASP A 286 -45.85 -36.69 22.84
N LEU A 287 -46.48 -35.66 23.43
CA LEU A 287 -47.51 -35.83 24.45
C LEU A 287 -48.80 -36.48 23.89
N LEU A 288 -49.14 -36.21 22.63
CA LEU A 288 -50.24 -36.87 21.92
C LEU A 288 -49.90 -38.33 21.59
N GLU A 289 -48.70 -38.60 21.06
CA GLU A 289 -48.25 -39.95 20.70
C GLU A 289 -48.17 -40.87 21.92
N LYS A 290 -47.85 -40.33 23.11
CA LYS A 290 -47.90 -41.04 24.39
C LYS A 290 -49.32 -41.19 24.99
N ALA A 291 -50.36 -40.76 24.30
CA ALA A 291 -51.75 -40.74 24.78
C ALA A 291 -51.96 -39.96 26.09
N LEU A 292 -51.07 -39.02 26.42
CA LEU A 292 -51.17 -38.16 27.60
C LEU A 292 -52.10 -36.96 27.35
N LEU A 293 -52.20 -36.52 26.09
CA LEU A 293 -53.19 -35.56 25.62
C LEU A 293 -54.26 -36.26 24.77
N SER A 294 -55.52 -35.88 24.95
CA SER A 294 -56.59 -36.25 24.02
C SER A 294 -56.49 -35.44 22.72
N GLU A 295 -57.06 -35.94 21.62
CA GLU A 295 -57.08 -35.22 20.35
C GLU A 295 -57.73 -33.82 20.45
N THR A 296 -58.73 -33.68 21.31
CA THR A 296 -59.44 -32.41 21.53
C THR A 296 -58.57 -31.42 22.30
N GLU A 297 -57.83 -31.87 23.32
CA GLU A 297 -56.85 -31.07 24.06
C GLU A 297 -55.68 -30.65 23.15
N TYR A 298 -55.15 -31.58 22.35
CA TYR A 298 -54.09 -31.31 21.39
C TYR A 298 -54.52 -30.28 20.34
N LYS A 299 -55.67 -30.47 19.66
CA LYS A 299 -56.18 -29.52 18.65
C LYS A 299 -56.42 -28.13 19.24
N LYS A 300 -56.87 -28.05 20.49
CA LYS A 300 -57.10 -26.78 21.18
C LYS A 300 -55.79 -26.07 21.54
N LEU A 301 -54.81 -26.79 22.08
CA LEU A 301 -53.48 -26.24 22.38
C LEU A 301 -52.75 -25.81 21.10
N PHE A 302 -52.80 -26.64 20.06
CA PHE A 302 -52.18 -26.35 18.77
C PHE A 302 -52.76 -25.06 18.15
N LYS A 303 -54.09 -24.90 18.13
CA LYS A 303 -54.76 -23.71 17.62
C LYS A 303 -54.48 -22.43 18.44
N LEU A 304 -54.13 -22.56 19.72
CA LEU A 304 -53.86 -21.41 20.59
C LEU A 304 -52.39 -20.99 20.54
N LEU A 305 -51.48 -21.87 20.09
CA LEU A 305 -50.03 -21.63 20.02
C LEU A 305 -49.54 -21.28 18.60
N PHE A 306 -50.29 -21.66 17.56
CA PHE A 306 -49.96 -21.49 16.13
C PHE A 306 -51.11 -20.84 15.37
#